data_AF-A0A356KYK4-F1
#
_entry.id   AF-A0A356KYK4-F1
#
_cell.length_a   1.000
_cell.length_b   1.000
_cell.length_c   1.000
_cell.angle_alpha   90.00
_cell.angle_beta   90.00
_cell.angle_gamma   90.00
#
_symmetry.space_group_name_H-M   'P 1'
#
loop_
_entity.id
_entity.type
_entity.pdbx_description
1 polymer ?
#
loop_
_entity_poly.entity_id
_entity_poly.type
_entity_poly.pdbx_seq_one_letter_code
_entity_poly.pdbx_strand_id
1 'polypeptide(L)'
;SSDHGKYQLRTQLTVGLSSRSSLQPRLGTALDAPVQLTPEVADARQLEERLHRAAEEGAFLVLAVEPRQLSRAREELLRFQVSELSLEAALLRHLRTVAEEKKVSWKTVLAADAAGPDGKRWPKLLKLVGWALDGLQAELLATDGVVLLTEPGLLARYDRLDTLESLRDALSARTGTGETRLHGLWLLLPQDAQHPLPVLDGKAVPVITGAQWTRLPASWLLNVHRAGSTAASPAQESRP
;
A
#
# COMPACT_ATOMS: atom_id res chain seq x y z
N SER A 1 -34.95 -23.71 -66.38
CA SER A 1 -35.62 -22.73 -67.27
C SER A 1 -36.15 -21.60 -66.40
N SER A 2 -35.94 -20.31 -66.62
CA SER A 2 -35.17 -19.46 -67.53
C SER A 2 -35.29 -18.07 -66.87
N ASP A 3 -34.21 -17.29 -66.68
CA ASP A 3 -33.78 -16.21 -67.59
C ASP A 3 -34.85 -15.10 -67.73
N HIS A 4 -34.70 -13.78 -67.46
CA HIS A 4 -33.63 -12.78 -67.57
C HIS A 4 -34.06 -11.60 -66.64
N GLY A 5 -33.18 -10.87 -65.95
CA GLY A 5 -32.43 -9.73 -66.50
C GLY A 5 -33.28 -8.47 -66.73
N LYS A 6 -33.04 -7.39 -65.95
CA LYS A 6 -32.58 -6.07 -66.46
C LYS A 6 -32.58 -4.95 -65.39
N TYR A 7 -31.36 -4.43 -65.22
CA TYR A 7 -30.85 -3.15 -64.74
C TYR A 7 -31.77 -1.92 -64.87
N GLN A 8 -31.67 -0.99 -63.92
CA GLN A 8 -31.22 0.39 -64.19
C GLN A 8 -30.49 1.00 -62.98
N LEU A 9 -29.15 1.10 -63.08
CA LEU A 9 -28.32 1.99 -62.28
C LEU A 9 -28.36 3.37 -62.93
N ARG A 10 -28.79 4.39 -62.20
CA ARG A 10 -28.70 5.78 -62.68
C ARG A 10 -27.37 6.38 -62.22
N THR A 11 -26.44 6.41 -63.16
CA THR A 11 -25.18 7.15 -63.10
C THR A 11 -25.47 8.66 -63.18
N GLN A 12 -24.89 9.45 -62.28
CA GLN A 12 -24.43 10.79 -62.61
C GLN A 12 -22.97 10.92 -62.17
N LEU A 13 -22.09 10.81 -63.17
CA LEU A 13 -20.69 11.20 -63.13
C LEU A 13 -20.64 12.64 -63.61
N THR A 14 -20.23 13.56 -62.73
CA THR A 14 -19.66 14.84 -63.16
C THR A 14 -18.20 14.83 -62.75
N VAL A 15 -17.35 14.70 -63.76
CA VAL A 15 -15.90 14.86 -63.66
C VAL A 15 -15.59 16.36 -63.61
N GLY A 16 -14.92 16.80 -62.56
CA GLY A 16 -14.23 18.08 -62.50
C GLY A 16 -12.80 17.85 -62.03
N LEU A 17 -11.85 17.80 -62.97
CA LEU A 17 -10.42 17.96 -62.68
C LEU A 17 -10.14 19.43 -62.44
N SER A 18 -9.45 19.77 -61.35
CA SER A 18 -8.51 20.89 -61.29
C SER A 18 -7.62 20.83 -60.04
N SER A 19 -6.31 20.80 -60.32
CA SER A 19 -5.22 21.46 -59.60
C SER A 19 -4.85 21.06 -58.17
N ARG A 20 -3.64 20.49 -58.11
CA ARG A 20 -2.67 20.42 -57.01
C ARG A 20 -2.86 21.48 -55.92
N SER A 21 -2.91 21.03 -54.68
CA SER A 21 -2.29 21.73 -53.56
C SER A 21 -1.71 20.71 -52.59
N SER A 22 -0.39 20.59 -52.62
CA SER A 22 0.39 19.90 -51.59
C SER A 22 0.39 20.78 -50.35
N LEU A 23 -0.41 20.40 -49.35
CA LEU A 23 -0.34 20.96 -48.00
C LEU A 23 -0.17 19.81 -47.00
N GLN A 24 1.09 19.53 -46.66
CA GLN A 24 1.46 19.22 -45.29
C GLN A 24 2.38 20.35 -44.82
N PRO A 25 2.46 20.69 -43.52
CA PRO A 25 1.80 20.08 -42.37
C PRO A 25 1.12 21.15 -41.49
N ARG A 26 0.15 20.74 -40.68
CA ARG A 26 0.15 21.16 -39.28
C ARG A 26 -0.09 19.92 -38.45
N LEU A 27 0.89 19.60 -37.60
CA LEU A 27 0.64 18.79 -36.41
C LEU A 27 -0.56 19.45 -35.73
N GLY A 28 -1.72 18.84 -35.85
CA GLY A 28 -2.78 19.07 -34.91
C GLY A 28 -2.21 18.57 -33.59
N THR A 29 -1.91 19.50 -32.69
CA THR A 29 -1.76 19.24 -31.27
C THR A 29 -2.82 18.20 -30.92
N ALA A 30 -2.37 17.02 -30.48
CA ALA A 30 -3.25 16.09 -29.78
C ALA A 30 -3.64 16.82 -28.50
N LEU A 31 -4.68 17.67 -28.62
CA LEU A 31 -5.40 18.27 -27.53
C LEU A 31 -5.91 17.09 -26.70
N ASP A 32 -5.44 17.03 -25.47
CA ASP A 32 -6.02 16.31 -24.34
C ASP A 32 -6.99 15.22 -24.76
N ALA A 33 -6.48 13.98 -24.91
CA ALA A 33 -7.36 12.87 -24.63
C ALA A 33 -7.83 13.09 -23.18
N PRO A 34 -9.13 13.34 -22.92
CA PRO A 34 -9.61 13.46 -21.57
C PRO A 34 -9.15 12.19 -20.86
N VAL A 35 -8.47 12.33 -19.72
CA VAL A 35 -8.18 11.19 -18.84
C VAL A 35 -9.50 10.47 -18.69
N GLN A 36 -9.65 9.35 -19.38
CA GLN A 36 -10.88 8.58 -19.30
C GLN A 36 -11.00 8.24 -17.82
N LEU A 37 -12.05 8.73 -17.16
CA LEU A 37 -12.44 8.34 -15.80
C LEU A 37 -12.88 6.87 -15.87
N THR A 38 -11.91 6.01 -16.14
CA THR A 38 -12.05 4.59 -15.99
C THR A 38 -12.29 4.33 -14.49
N PRO A 39 -13.16 3.37 -14.13
CA PRO A 39 -13.38 3.00 -12.73
C PRO A 39 -12.06 2.79 -11.98
N GLU A 40 -11.06 2.22 -12.64
CA GLU A 40 -9.74 1.94 -12.07
C GLU A 40 -8.95 3.22 -11.70
N VAL A 41 -9.09 4.30 -12.47
CA VAL A 41 -8.50 5.61 -12.17
C VAL A 41 -9.24 6.28 -11.01
N ALA A 42 -10.58 6.16 -10.96
CA ALA A 42 -11.39 6.70 -9.87
C ALA A 42 -11.07 6.03 -8.53
N ASP A 43 -11.00 4.68 -8.51
CA ASP A 43 -10.64 3.90 -7.33
C ASP A 43 -9.24 4.28 -6.80
N ALA A 44 -8.28 4.46 -7.71
CA ALA A 44 -6.93 4.87 -7.35
C ALA A 44 -6.90 6.29 -6.75
N ARG A 45 -7.71 7.23 -7.27
CA ARG A 45 -7.83 8.59 -6.68
C ARG A 45 -8.46 8.56 -5.30
N GLN A 46 -9.55 7.81 -5.14
CA GLN A 46 -10.24 7.68 -3.86
C GLN A 46 -9.31 7.06 -2.79
N LEU A 47 -8.47 6.10 -3.17
CA LEU A 47 -7.47 5.56 -2.27
C LEU A 47 -6.39 6.59 -1.91
N GLU A 48 -5.84 7.32 -2.89
CA GLU A 48 -4.83 8.37 -2.63
C GLU A 48 -5.37 9.40 -1.63
N GLU A 49 -6.61 9.89 -1.84
CA GLU A 49 -7.29 10.82 -0.92
C GLU A 49 -7.50 10.23 0.48
N ARG A 50 -7.85 8.94 0.55
CA ARG A 50 -7.99 8.23 1.84
C ARG A 50 -6.64 8.11 2.56
N LEU A 51 -5.55 7.83 1.85
CA LEU A 51 -4.21 7.75 2.43
C LEU A 51 -3.73 9.12 2.94
N HIS A 52 -4.00 10.20 2.20
CA HIS A 52 -3.75 11.56 2.69
C HIS A 52 -4.49 11.85 3.99
N ARG A 53 -5.81 11.62 4.03
CA ARG A 53 -6.60 11.82 5.25
C ARG A 53 -6.12 10.93 6.40
N ALA A 54 -5.78 9.67 6.12
CA ALA A 54 -5.26 8.76 7.16
C ALA A 54 -3.92 9.23 7.74
N ALA A 55 -3.06 9.86 6.93
CA ALA A 55 -1.80 10.44 7.39
C ALA A 55 -2.04 11.73 8.20
N GLU A 56 -2.99 12.56 7.79
CA GLU A 56 -3.36 13.81 8.48
C GLU A 56 -4.08 13.55 9.81
N GLU A 57 -5.04 12.62 9.83
CA GLU A 57 -5.88 12.30 10.99
C GLU A 57 -5.17 11.35 11.98
N GLY A 58 -4.09 10.69 11.56
CA GLY A 58 -3.32 9.80 12.43
C GLY A 58 -3.99 8.43 12.64
N ALA A 59 -4.35 7.77 11.54
CA ALA A 59 -5.12 6.52 11.59
C ALA A 59 -4.24 5.26 11.73
N PHE A 60 -4.84 4.21 12.30
CA PHE A 60 -4.37 2.83 12.14
C PHE A 60 -4.91 2.25 10.84
N LEU A 61 -4.03 1.78 9.95
CA LEU A 61 -4.41 1.27 8.63
C LEU A 61 -3.61 0.03 8.25
N VAL A 62 -4.30 -1.05 7.90
CA VAL A 62 -3.68 -2.24 7.31
C VAL A 62 -3.80 -2.14 5.78
N LEU A 63 -2.70 -2.40 5.07
CA LEU A 63 -2.55 -2.23 3.63
C LEU A 63 -2.15 -3.56 2.99
N ALA A 64 -3.09 -4.22 2.30
CA ALA A 64 -2.81 -5.44 1.56
C ALA A 64 -2.10 -5.13 0.25
N VAL A 65 -1.11 -5.94 -0.08
CA VAL A 65 -0.55 -5.96 -1.43
C VAL A 65 -0.13 -7.36 -1.81
N GLU A 66 -0.23 -7.70 -3.09
CA GLU A 66 0.33 -8.96 -3.57
C GLU A 66 1.86 -9.00 -3.33
N PRO A 67 2.44 -10.15 -2.91
CA PRO A 67 3.86 -10.23 -2.58
C PRO A 67 4.80 -9.71 -3.68
N ARG A 68 4.47 -9.94 -4.96
CA ARG A 68 5.25 -9.47 -6.12
C ARG A 68 5.27 -7.94 -6.28
N GLN A 69 4.35 -7.22 -5.64
CA GLN A 69 4.24 -5.77 -5.68
C GLN A 69 4.69 -5.09 -4.38
N LEU A 70 5.15 -5.86 -3.39
CA LEU A 70 5.47 -5.36 -2.04
C LEU A 70 6.50 -4.21 -2.07
N SER A 71 7.60 -4.37 -2.82
CA SER A 71 8.64 -3.34 -2.95
C SER A 71 8.07 -2.04 -3.54
N ARG A 72 7.25 -2.15 -4.59
CA ARG A 72 6.62 -1.00 -5.23
C ARG A 72 5.62 -0.31 -4.32
N ALA A 73 4.79 -1.07 -3.60
CA ALA A 73 3.86 -0.52 -2.63
C ALA A 73 4.57 0.24 -1.51
N ARG A 74 5.64 -0.35 -0.97
CA ARG A 74 6.50 0.31 0.01
C ARG A 74 6.98 1.66 -0.51
N GLU A 75 7.61 1.70 -1.68
CA GLU A 75 8.11 2.95 -2.30
C GLU A 75 7.00 3.99 -2.49
N GLU A 76 5.83 3.60 -2.99
CA GLU A 76 4.70 4.51 -3.19
C GLU A 76 4.12 5.06 -1.87
N LEU A 77 4.14 4.28 -0.80
CA LEU A 77 3.66 4.71 0.53
C LEU A 77 4.63 5.68 1.21
N LEU A 78 5.94 5.60 0.95
CA LEU A 78 6.92 6.53 1.52
C LEU A 78 6.71 7.98 1.06
N ARG A 79 5.99 8.20 -0.06
CA ARG A 79 5.62 9.55 -0.54
C ARG A 79 4.74 10.33 0.45
N PHE A 80 4.05 9.65 1.37
CA PHE A 80 3.19 10.26 2.38
C PHE A 80 3.97 10.75 3.61
N GLN A 81 5.30 10.85 3.52
CA GLN A 81 6.19 11.28 4.62
C GLN A 81 6.05 10.39 5.87
N VAL A 82 5.78 9.10 5.65
CA VAL A 82 5.75 8.10 6.71
C VAL A 82 7.15 7.59 7.01
N SER A 83 7.44 7.34 8.28
CA SER A 83 8.69 6.75 8.75
C SER A 83 8.61 5.23 8.65
N GLU A 84 9.48 4.61 7.86
CA GLU A 84 9.48 3.15 7.76
C GLU A 84 10.16 2.48 8.94
N LEU A 85 9.54 1.41 9.46
CA LEU A 85 10.12 0.53 10.46
C LEU A 85 9.87 -0.94 10.08
N SER A 86 10.96 -1.71 9.94
CA SER A 86 10.88 -3.17 9.83
C SER A 86 10.54 -3.76 11.20
N LEU A 87 9.37 -4.38 11.31
CA LEU A 87 8.92 -5.02 12.54
C LEU A 87 9.85 -6.17 12.91
N GLU A 88 10.24 -6.98 11.93
CA GLU A 88 11.17 -8.10 12.14
C GLU A 88 12.50 -7.63 12.72
N ALA A 89 13.15 -6.65 12.08
CA ALA A 89 14.45 -6.15 12.54
C ALA A 89 14.36 -5.52 13.94
N ALA A 90 13.31 -4.73 14.19
CA ALA A 90 13.11 -4.08 15.49
C ALA A 90 12.81 -5.11 16.59
N LEU A 91 11.94 -6.10 16.33
CA LEU A 91 11.66 -7.16 17.29
C LEU A 91 12.90 -8.00 17.60
N LEU A 92 13.69 -8.37 16.58
CA LEU A 92 14.93 -9.13 16.79
C LEU A 92 15.96 -8.33 17.59
N ARG A 93 16.04 -7.01 17.41
CA ARG A 93 16.88 -6.12 18.22
C ARG A 93 16.44 -6.14 19.69
N HIS A 94 15.16 -5.91 19.98
CA HIS A 94 14.62 -5.98 21.34
C HIS A 94 14.78 -7.36 21.96
N LEU A 95 14.55 -8.43 21.19
CA LEU A 95 14.70 -9.80 21.66
C LEU A 95 16.14 -10.13 22.07
N ARG A 96 17.14 -9.59 21.36
CA ARG A 96 18.56 -9.72 21.74
C ARG A 96 18.85 -8.99 23.04
N THR A 97 18.41 -7.74 23.19
CA THR A 97 18.57 -6.96 24.42
C THR A 97 17.97 -7.70 25.62
N VAL A 98 16.73 -8.15 25.51
CA VAL A 98 16.05 -8.90 26.57
C VAL A 98 16.77 -10.22 26.86
N ALA A 99 17.25 -10.95 25.85
CA ALA A 99 18.01 -12.18 26.05
C ALA A 99 19.29 -11.94 26.88
N GLU A 100 20.01 -10.86 26.58
CA GLU A 100 21.22 -10.46 27.31
C GLU A 100 20.91 -10.10 28.76
N GLU A 101 19.89 -9.28 29.00
CA GLU A 101 19.43 -8.90 30.34
C GLU A 101 19.00 -10.10 31.19
N LYS A 102 18.30 -11.07 30.57
CA LYS A 102 17.86 -12.31 31.22
C LYS A 102 18.94 -13.37 31.26
N LYS A 103 20.16 -13.07 30.79
CA LYS A 103 21.30 -13.99 30.74
C LYS A 103 21.00 -15.29 29.97
N VAL A 104 20.15 -15.21 28.95
CA VAL A 104 19.81 -16.31 28.04
C VAL A 104 20.72 -16.22 26.82
N SER A 105 21.50 -17.27 26.56
CA SER A 105 22.38 -17.26 25.38
C SER A 105 21.58 -17.22 24.08
N TRP A 106 22.05 -16.44 23.09
CA TRP A 106 21.37 -16.34 21.79
C TRP A 106 21.19 -17.70 21.10
N LYS A 107 22.16 -18.62 21.25
CA LYS A 107 22.05 -20.01 20.77
C LYS A 107 20.85 -20.74 21.38
N THR A 108 20.51 -20.46 22.64
CA THR A 108 19.33 -21.05 23.30
C THR A 108 18.04 -20.50 22.72
N VAL A 109 18.00 -19.20 22.41
CA VAL A 109 16.86 -18.55 21.74
C VAL A 109 16.64 -19.19 20.38
N LEU A 110 17.68 -19.27 19.55
CA LEU A 110 17.61 -19.91 18.23
C LEU A 110 17.19 -21.38 18.30
N ALA A 111 17.71 -22.14 19.28
CA ALA A 111 17.33 -23.54 19.45
C ALA A 111 15.86 -23.71 19.91
N ALA A 112 15.35 -22.78 20.73
CA ALA A 112 13.95 -22.78 21.12
C ALA A 112 13.03 -22.41 19.96
N ASP A 113 13.43 -21.43 19.14
CA ASP A 113 12.69 -21.00 17.96
C ASP A 113 12.65 -22.10 16.89
N ALA A 114 13.79 -22.71 16.60
CA ALA A 114 13.89 -23.82 15.65
C ALA A 114 13.08 -25.05 16.07
N ALA A 115 12.92 -25.29 17.37
CA ALA A 115 12.08 -26.38 17.89
C ALA A 115 10.58 -26.12 17.68
N GLY A 116 10.16 -24.87 17.45
CA GLY A 116 8.79 -24.49 17.16
C GLY A 116 7.79 -24.73 18.30
N PRO A 117 6.48 -24.60 18.02
CA PRO A 117 5.40 -24.70 19.02
C PRO A 117 5.38 -25.98 19.87
N ASP A 118 5.78 -27.10 19.29
CA ASP A 118 5.83 -28.41 19.98
C ASP A 118 7.07 -28.57 20.87
N GLY A 119 8.01 -27.61 20.81
CA GLY A 119 9.25 -27.63 21.57
C GLY A 119 9.03 -27.30 23.05
N LYS A 120 9.69 -28.05 23.94
CA LYS A 120 9.63 -27.84 25.41
C LYS A 120 10.00 -26.43 25.88
N ARG A 121 10.79 -25.68 25.09
CA ARG A 121 11.23 -24.32 25.41
C ARG A 121 10.37 -23.23 24.78
N TRP A 122 9.42 -23.58 23.92
CA TRP A 122 8.57 -22.64 23.21
C TRP A 122 7.81 -21.68 24.15
N PRO A 123 7.16 -22.13 25.25
CA PRO A 123 6.48 -21.19 26.15
C PRO A 123 7.44 -20.21 26.84
N LYS A 124 8.71 -20.58 27.03
CA LYS A 124 9.72 -19.69 27.59
C LYS A 124 10.20 -18.67 26.56
N LEU A 125 10.35 -19.09 25.30
CA LEU A 125 10.62 -18.18 24.19
C LEU A 125 9.50 -17.15 24.04
N LEU A 126 8.24 -17.58 24.07
CA LEU A 126 7.09 -16.67 23.98
C LEU A 126 7.03 -15.63 25.12
N LYS A 127 7.54 -15.95 26.32
CA LYS A 127 7.70 -14.97 27.41
C LYS A 127 8.80 -13.95 27.08
N LEU A 128 9.92 -14.42 26.54
CA LEU A 128 11.03 -13.55 26.13
C LEU A 128 10.61 -12.60 25.01
N VAL A 129 9.85 -13.11 24.02
CA VAL A 129 9.24 -12.33 22.94
C VAL A 129 8.24 -11.32 23.48
N GLY A 130 7.43 -11.69 24.50
CA GLY A 130 6.52 -10.74 25.15
C GLY A 130 7.25 -9.51 25.69
N TRP A 131 8.31 -9.69 26.46
CA TRP A 131 9.12 -8.56 26.97
C TRP A 131 9.78 -7.75 25.84
N ALA A 132 10.20 -8.40 24.75
CA ALA A 132 10.75 -7.70 23.59
C ALA A 132 9.68 -6.86 22.87
N LEU A 133 8.44 -7.34 22.81
CA LEU A 133 7.30 -6.62 22.25
C LEU A 133 6.89 -5.43 23.11
N ASP A 134 7.02 -5.51 24.44
CA ASP A 134 6.80 -4.35 25.32
C ASP A 134 7.78 -3.21 24.96
N GLY A 135 9.06 -3.54 24.73
CA GLY A 135 10.08 -2.59 24.29
C GLY A 135 9.81 -2.02 22.90
N LEU A 136 9.40 -2.86 21.95
CA LEU A 136 9.02 -2.45 20.60
C LEU A 136 7.82 -1.49 20.60
N GLN A 137 6.79 -1.79 21.40
CA GLN A 137 5.61 -0.94 21.54
C GLN A 137 5.99 0.42 22.12
N ALA A 138 6.84 0.46 23.15
CA ALA A 138 7.34 1.71 23.70
C ALA A 138 8.14 2.53 22.66
N GLU A 139 9.00 1.89 21.86
CA GLU A 139 9.72 2.54 20.75
C GLU A 139 8.75 3.15 19.73
N LEU A 140 7.74 2.40 19.32
CA LEU A 140 6.74 2.87 18.36
C LEU A 140 5.95 4.05 18.91
N LEU A 141 5.43 3.95 20.13
CA LEU A 141 4.64 5.01 20.75
C LEU A 141 5.43 6.31 20.96
N ALA A 142 6.75 6.22 21.09
CA ALA A 142 7.67 7.35 21.23
C ALA A 142 8.18 7.92 19.89
N THR A 143 7.90 7.25 18.76
CA THR A 143 8.32 7.69 17.41
C THR A 143 7.42 8.83 16.93
N ASP A 144 8.01 9.90 16.42
CA ASP A 144 7.24 11.04 15.89
C ASP A 144 6.63 10.74 14.50
N GLY A 145 5.37 11.13 14.32
CA GLY A 145 4.69 11.08 13.01
C GLY A 145 4.08 9.72 12.67
N VAL A 146 3.80 9.50 11.39
CA VAL A 146 3.14 8.26 10.92
C VAL A 146 4.19 7.21 10.63
N VAL A 147 4.04 6.00 11.18
CA VAL A 147 4.98 4.88 10.95
C VAL A 147 4.39 3.88 9.96
N LEU A 148 5.18 3.47 8.97
CA LEU A 148 4.90 2.34 8.10
C LEU A 148 5.64 1.10 8.60
N LEU A 149 4.91 0.16 9.18
CA LEU A 149 5.41 -1.15 9.58
C LEU A 149 5.51 -2.09 8.38
N THR A 150 6.69 -2.67 8.19
CA THR A 150 6.95 -3.72 7.20
C THR A 150 7.35 -5.03 7.88
N GLU A 151 7.24 -6.14 7.15
CA GLU A 151 7.68 -7.47 7.59
C GLU A 151 7.05 -7.96 8.91
N PRO A 152 5.70 -8.00 9.05
CA PRO A 152 5.07 -8.34 10.32
C PRO A 152 5.05 -9.83 10.66
N GLY A 153 5.61 -10.71 9.81
CA GLY A 153 5.46 -12.17 9.89
C GLY A 153 5.83 -12.77 11.25
N LEU A 154 6.79 -12.18 11.96
CA LEU A 154 7.17 -12.65 13.29
C LEU A 154 6.01 -12.55 14.32
N LEU A 155 5.08 -11.61 14.16
CA LEU A 155 3.90 -11.56 15.03
C LEU A 155 3.04 -12.81 14.87
N ALA A 156 2.81 -13.28 13.64
CA ALA A 156 2.03 -14.48 13.42
C ALA A 156 2.79 -15.73 13.90
N ARG A 157 4.10 -15.81 13.64
CA ARG A 157 4.98 -16.90 14.10
C ARG A 157 4.93 -17.08 15.62
N TYR A 158 4.93 -15.98 16.38
CA TYR A 158 4.90 -16.03 17.84
C TYR A 158 3.50 -15.93 18.45
N ASP A 159 2.45 -15.93 17.63
CA ASP A 159 1.06 -15.78 18.08
C ASP A 159 0.85 -14.50 18.90
N ARG A 160 1.25 -13.37 18.30
CA ARG A 160 1.28 -12.04 18.91
C ARG A 160 0.61 -10.96 18.06
N LEU A 161 -0.45 -11.33 17.33
CA LEU A 161 -1.24 -10.35 16.56
C LEU A 161 -2.01 -9.37 17.47
N ASP A 162 -2.24 -9.73 18.73
CA ASP A 162 -2.77 -8.88 19.80
C ASP A 162 -1.95 -7.59 20.02
N THR A 163 -0.66 -7.62 19.67
CA THR A 163 0.20 -6.42 19.68
C THR A 163 -0.33 -5.32 18.77
N LEU A 164 -0.93 -5.68 17.61
CA LEU A 164 -1.51 -4.70 16.69
C LEU A 164 -2.79 -4.07 17.26
N GLU A 165 -3.57 -4.83 18.05
CA GLU A 165 -4.74 -4.30 18.76
C GLU A 165 -4.31 -3.29 19.80
N SER A 166 -3.30 -3.63 20.60
CA SER A 166 -2.78 -2.77 21.67
C SER A 166 -2.24 -1.45 21.10
N LEU A 167 -1.50 -1.50 19.98
CA LEU A 167 -1.02 -0.30 19.29
C LEU A 167 -2.17 0.56 18.72
N ARG A 168 -3.18 -0.06 18.12
CA ARG A 168 -4.37 0.66 17.60
C ARG A 168 -5.16 1.32 18.74
N ASP A 169 -5.33 0.63 19.86
CA ASP A 169 -6.10 1.12 20.99
C ASP A 169 -5.33 2.26 21.69
N ALA A 170 -4.00 2.14 21.81
CA ALA A 170 -3.11 3.21 22.28
C ALA A 170 -3.14 4.44 21.37
N LEU A 171 -3.18 4.23 20.04
CA LEU A 171 -3.41 5.31 19.09
C LEU A 171 -4.76 5.98 19.36
N SER A 172 -5.84 5.22 19.57
CA SER A 172 -7.17 5.81 19.78
C SER A 172 -7.31 6.59 21.09
N ALA A 173 -6.56 6.21 22.13
CA ALA A 173 -6.57 6.85 23.45
C ALA A 173 -5.88 8.24 23.51
N ARG A 174 -5.29 8.71 22.40
CA ARG A 174 -4.56 9.99 22.27
C ARG A 174 -5.35 11.25 22.64
N THR A 175 -6.67 11.17 22.81
CA THR A 175 -7.55 12.32 23.07
C THR A 175 -7.51 12.85 24.51
N GLY A 176 -6.57 12.43 25.37
CA GLY A 176 -6.58 12.87 26.78
C GLY A 176 -5.23 13.02 27.50
N THR A 177 -4.18 12.30 27.11
CA THR A 177 -2.90 12.28 27.84
C THR A 177 -1.74 12.33 26.85
N GLY A 178 -1.07 13.48 26.75
CA GLY A 178 -0.05 13.79 25.73
C GLY A 178 1.27 13.01 25.83
N GLU A 179 1.21 11.69 25.98
CA GLU A 179 2.38 10.81 26.15
C GLU A 179 2.81 10.12 24.84
N THR A 180 1.91 9.91 23.88
CA THR A 180 2.25 9.27 22.59
C THR A 180 2.63 10.30 21.53
N ARG A 181 3.78 10.10 20.89
CA ARG A 181 4.26 10.91 19.76
C ARG A 181 3.94 10.31 18.39
N LEU A 182 3.65 9.01 18.38
CA LEU A 182 3.18 8.30 17.20
C LEU A 182 1.93 8.99 16.70
N HIS A 183 1.89 9.44 15.45
CA HIS A 183 0.71 10.09 14.88
C HIS A 183 -0.25 9.07 14.28
N GLY A 184 0.27 8.13 13.50
CA GLY A 184 -0.49 7.07 12.86
C GLY A 184 0.37 5.83 12.65
N LEU A 185 -0.27 4.70 12.38
CA LEU A 185 0.44 3.42 12.18
C LEU A 185 -0.16 2.66 11.01
N TRP A 186 0.64 2.50 9.96
CA TRP A 186 0.27 1.76 8.78
C TRP A 186 1.00 0.43 8.76
N LEU A 187 0.30 -0.66 8.41
CA LEU A 187 0.85 -2.00 8.34
C LEU A 187 0.83 -2.49 6.89
N LEU A 188 2.00 -2.68 6.28
CA LEU A 188 2.09 -3.26 4.95
C LEU A 188 2.11 -4.78 5.03
N LEU A 189 1.10 -5.40 4.43
CA LEU A 189 0.84 -6.83 4.54
C LEU A 189 0.94 -7.51 3.16
N PRO A 190 1.92 -8.40 2.94
CA PRO A 190 1.96 -9.23 1.74
C PRO A 190 0.83 -10.28 1.80
N GLN A 191 -0.19 -10.14 0.96
CA GLN A 191 -1.35 -11.03 0.91
C GLN A 191 -1.96 -11.10 -0.48
N ASP A 192 -2.28 -12.30 -0.95
CA ASP A 192 -3.04 -12.51 -2.18
C ASP A 192 -4.53 -12.07 -2.06
N ALA A 193 -5.23 -12.05 -3.18
CA ALA A 193 -6.62 -11.61 -3.27
C ALA A 193 -7.66 -12.65 -2.80
N GLN A 194 -7.24 -13.84 -2.36
CA GLN A 194 -8.17 -14.94 -2.05
C GLN A 194 -8.89 -14.75 -0.70
N HIS A 195 -8.32 -13.94 0.19
CA HIS A 195 -8.89 -13.68 1.51
C HIS A 195 -9.68 -12.35 1.55
N PRO A 196 -10.96 -12.37 2.01
CA PRO A 196 -11.80 -11.17 2.09
C PRO A 196 -11.39 -10.21 3.21
N LEU A 197 -10.64 -10.70 4.21
CA LEU A 197 -10.10 -9.95 5.34
C LEU A 197 -8.56 -10.02 5.34
N PRO A 198 -7.87 -9.10 6.05
CA PRO A 198 -6.43 -9.21 6.23
C PRO A 198 -6.06 -10.44 7.05
N VAL A 199 -5.14 -11.24 6.52
CA VAL A 199 -4.59 -12.44 7.15
C VAL A 199 -3.07 -12.42 7.07
N LEU A 200 -2.42 -12.85 8.14
CA LEU A 200 -0.98 -13.07 8.22
C LEU A 200 -0.72 -14.50 8.66
N ASP A 201 -0.05 -15.28 7.81
CA ASP A 201 0.18 -16.72 7.98
C ASP A 201 -1.08 -17.50 8.40
N GLY A 202 -2.21 -17.20 7.75
CA GLY A 202 -3.51 -17.84 7.99
C GLY A 202 -4.27 -17.33 9.22
N LYS A 203 -3.70 -16.41 9.99
CA LYS A 203 -4.36 -15.79 11.15
C LYS A 203 -4.94 -14.43 10.77
N ALA A 204 -6.17 -14.15 11.20
CA ALA A 204 -6.81 -12.87 10.92
C ALA A 204 -6.07 -11.72 11.64
N VAL A 205 -5.73 -10.67 10.90
CA VAL A 205 -5.20 -9.43 11.47
C VAL A 205 -6.38 -8.67 12.09
N PRO A 206 -6.23 -8.14 13.32
CA PRO A 206 -7.36 -7.62 14.05
C PRO A 206 -7.71 -6.19 13.60
N VAL A 207 -8.62 -6.12 12.63
CA VAL A 207 -9.24 -4.87 12.14
C VAL A 207 -10.69 -4.81 12.62
N ILE A 208 -11.11 -3.66 13.14
CA ILE A 208 -12.47 -3.50 13.72
C ILE A 208 -13.47 -3.11 12.63
N THR A 209 -13.07 -2.28 11.68
CA THR A 209 -13.95 -1.75 10.63
C THR A 209 -13.30 -1.83 9.25
N GLY A 210 -14.11 -1.80 8.20
CA GLY A 210 -13.63 -1.70 6.81
C GLY A 210 -12.81 -0.43 6.52
N ALA A 211 -12.85 0.59 7.39
CA ALA A 211 -12.03 1.79 7.27
C ALA A 211 -10.57 1.57 7.73
N GLN A 212 -10.29 0.52 8.50
CA GLN A 212 -8.95 0.20 9.01
C GLN A 212 -8.18 -0.76 8.10
N TRP A 213 -8.74 -1.14 6.96
CA TRP A 213 -8.11 -2.03 6.00
C TRP A 213 -8.41 -1.60 4.57
N THR A 214 -7.44 -1.79 3.68
CA THR A 214 -7.69 -1.75 2.25
C THR A 214 -6.66 -2.58 1.51
N ARG A 215 -7.06 -3.09 0.35
CA ARG A 215 -6.12 -3.62 -0.65
C ARG A 215 -5.62 -2.47 -1.51
N LEU A 216 -4.33 -2.44 -1.80
CA LEU A 216 -3.74 -1.53 -2.75
C LEU A 216 -4.04 -2.04 -4.17
N PRO A 217 -4.86 -1.34 -4.98
CA PRO A 217 -5.18 -1.76 -6.33
C PRO A 217 -3.97 -1.54 -7.25
N ALA A 218 -3.87 -2.38 -8.28
CA ALA A 218 -2.79 -2.26 -9.28
C ALA A 218 -2.78 -0.89 -9.95
N SER A 219 -3.95 -0.28 -10.20
CA SER A 219 -4.05 1.07 -10.78
C SER A 219 -3.38 2.14 -9.90
N TRP A 220 -3.54 2.06 -8.58
CA TRP A 220 -2.86 2.96 -7.64
C TRP A 220 -1.35 2.75 -7.67
N LEU A 221 -0.89 1.50 -7.59
CA LEU A 221 0.53 1.16 -7.66
C LEU A 221 1.17 1.58 -8.98
N LEU A 222 0.42 1.47 -10.09
CA LEU A 222 0.83 1.91 -11.42
C LEU A 222 0.80 3.44 -11.59
N ASN A 223 0.35 4.19 -10.60
CA ASN A 223 0.26 5.66 -10.61
C ASN A 223 -0.60 6.23 -11.74
N VAL A 224 -1.55 5.46 -12.27
CA VAL A 224 -2.41 5.90 -13.40
C VAL A 224 -3.22 7.15 -13.04
N HIS A 225 -3.52 7.33 -11.76
CA HIS A 225 -4.27 8.47 -11.22
C HIS A 225 -3.50 9.80 -11.26
N ARG A 226 -2.16 9.77 -11.30
CA ARG A 226 -1.28 10.96 -11.36
C ARG A 226 -0.80 11.29 -12.77
N ALA A 227 -0.91 10.36 -13.72
CA ALA A 227 -0.40 10.52 -15.08
C ALA A 227 -1.00 11.73 -15.85
N GLY A 228 -2.22 12.14 -15.50
CA GLY A 228 -2.85 13.35 -16.07
C GLY A 228 -2.52 14.67 -15.36
N SER A 229 -1.91 14.63 -14.17
CA SER A 229 -1.65 15.81 -13.34
C SER A 229 -0.31 16.47 -13.65
N THR A 230 0.65 15.74 -14.20
CA THR A 230 2.01 16.23 -14.52
C THR A 230 2.05 17.11 -15.78
N ALA A 231 1.03 17.08 -16.63
CA ALA A 231 0.97 17.88 -17.87
C ALA A 231 0.56 19.36 -17.66
N ALA A 232 0.13 19.75 -16.46
CA ALA A 232 -0.33 21.09 -16.14
C ALA A 232 0.68 21.85 -15.26
N SER A 233 1.84 22.20 -15.82
CA SER A 233 2.63 23.35 -15.33
C SER A 233 2.77 24.33 -16.50
N PRO A 234 2.02 25.45 -16.53
CA PRO A 234 2.26 26.47 -17.53
C PRO A 234 3.56 27.17 -17.18
N ALA A 235 4.52 27.13 -18.11
CA ALA A 235 5.63 28.05 -18.13
C ALA A 235 5.05 29.48 -18.11
N GLN A 236 5.33 30.23 -17.04
CA GLN A 236 5.21 31.68 -17.08
C GLN A 236 6.31 32.19 -18.00
N GLU A 237 5.94 32.35 -19.26
CA GLU A 237 6.73 33.01 -20.28
C GLU A 237 6.69 34.52 -20.02
N SER A 238 7.78 35.01 -19.46
CA SER A 238 8.12 36.42 -19.38
C SER A 238 8.30 37.01 -20.78
N ARG A 239 7.54 38.05 -21.13
CA ARG A 239 7.96 39.09 -22.09
C ARG A 239 6.93 40.21 -22.28
N PRO A 240 7.34 41.36 -22.84
CA PRO A 240 8.53 42.19 -22.56
C PRO A 240 8.18 43.45 -21.74
#